data_AF-A0A3D5HSV6-F1
#
_entry.id   AF-A0A3D5HSV6-F1
#
_cell.length_a   1.000
_cell.length_b   1.000
_cell.length_c   1.000
_cell.angle_alpha   90.00
_cell.angle_beta   90.00
_cell.angle_gamma   90.00
#
_symmetry.space_group_name_H-M   'P 1'
#
loop_
_entity.id
_entity.type
_entity.pdbx_description
1 polymer ?
#
loop_
_entity_poly.entity_id
_entity_poly.type
_entity_poly.pdbx_seq_one_letter_code
_entity_poly.pdbx_strand_id
1 'polypeptide(L)'
;GCLVGLTGFSRVLTWLLKEYKYTTFAVLTGFMLGSLNKIWPWRNVTEVMDKESGVVTKLFESKDALDLPSDSFKILSEVNVLPVAYEMRDPLTIVTIVAVIVGFISVFVLERANKSH
;
A
#
# COMPACT_ATOMS: atom_id res chain seq x y z
N GLY A 1 27.02 10.91 15.49
CA GLY A 1 25.65 11.44 15.63
C GLY A 1 24.58 10.37 15.41
N CYS A 2 24.41 9.89 14.17
CA CYS A 2 23.30 9.01 13.76
C CYS A 2 23.17 7.70 14.58
N LEU A 3 24.27 6.99 14.83
CA LEU A 3 24.25 5.74 15.60
C LEU A 3 23.74 5.95 17.03
N VAL A 4 24.12 7.04 17.69
CA VAL A 4 23.67 7.35 19.06
C VAL A 4 22.18 7.70 19.05
N GLY A 5 21.69 8.41 18.04
CA GLY A 5 20.26 8.71 17.87
C GLY A 5 19.42 7.45 17.62
N LEU A 6 19.87 6.55 16.73
CA LEU A 6 19.18 5.31 16.42
C LEU A 6 19.13 4.36 17.63
N THR A 7 20.27 4.23 18.32
CA THR A 7 20.37 3.38 19.52
C THR A 7 19.55 3.95 20.68
N GLY A 8 19.49 5.28 20.81
CA GLY A 8 18.62 5.96 21.78
C GLY A 8 17.13 5.72 21.49
N PHE A 9 16.71 5.92 20.24
CA PHE A 9 15.33 5.68 19.81
C PHE A 9 14.91 4.22 20.01
N SER A 10 15.76 3.26 19.63
CA SER A 10 15.50 1.83 19.80
C SER A 10 15.31 1.45 21.28
N ARG A 11 16.11 2.01 22.19
CA ARG A 11 15.95 1.79 23.64
C ARG A 11 14.64 2.36 24.17
N VAL A 12 14.26 3.58 23.76
CA VAL A 12 12.99 4.20 24.16
C VAL A 12 11.79 3.39 23.67
N LEU A 13 11.81 2.93 22.41
CA LEU A 13 10.74 2.10 21.86
C LEU A 13 10.62 0.76 22.59
N THR A 14 11.76 0.13 22.92
CA THR A 14 11.80 -1.13 23.67
C THR A 14 11.24 -0.94 25.09
N TRP A 15 11.55 0.18 25.74
CA TRP A 15 11.01 0.52 27.04
C TRP A 15 9.49 0.75 27.00
N LEU A 16 9.00 1.51 26.01
CA LEU A 16 7.57 1.72 25.79
C LEU A 16 6.81 0.41 25.53
N LEU A 17 7.36 -0.48 24.71
CA LEU A 17 6.76 -1.79 24.45
C LEU A 17 6.72 -2.70 25.68
N LYS A 18 7.65 -2.52 26.63
CA LYS A 18 7.71 -3.30 27.87
C LYS A 18 6.71 -2.82 28.92
N GLU A 19 6.58 -1.50 29.10
CA GLU A 19 5.70 -0.88 30.11
C GLU A 19 4.25 -0.71 29.60
N TYR A 20 4.08 -0.33 28.33
CA TYR A 20 2.79 0.04 27.73
C TYR A 20 2.45 -0.80 26.48
N LYS A 21 2.63 -2.11 26.59
CA LYS A 21 2.47 -3.07 25.49
C LYS A 21 1.23 -2.80 24.62
N TYR A 22 0.03 -2.78 25.21
CA TYR A 22 -1.21 -2.60 24.45
C TYR A 22 -1.34 -1.23 23.77
N THR A 23 -0.97 -0.15 24.46
CA THR A 23 -1.04 1.22 23.91
C THR A 23 -0.02 1.40 22.78
N THR A 24 1.21 0.93 22.96
CA THR A 24 2.24 1.01 21.91
C THR A 24 1.88 0.15 20.71
N PHE A 25 1.28 -1.04 20.91
CA PHE A 25 0.73 -1.83 19.81
C PHE A 25 -0.38 -1.07 19.07
N ALA A 26 -1.34 -0.45 19.77
CA ALA A 26 -2.39 0.33 19.12
C ALA A 26 -1.82 1.50 18.29
N VAL A 27 -0.81 2.20 18.80
CA VAL A 27 -0.14 3.30 18.09
C VAL A 27 0.62 2.78 16.87
N LEU A 28 1.36 1.68 17.00
CA LEU A 28 2.11 1.08 15.89
C LEU A 28 1.19 0.51 14.82
N THR A 29 0.07 -0.12 15.22
CA THR A 29 -0.99 -0.56 14.33
C THR A 29 -1.65 0.64 13.64
N GLY A 30 -1.93 1.73 14.35
CA GLY A 30 -2.44 2.97 13.76
C GLY A 30 -1.45 3.59 12.76
N PHE A 31 -0.16 3.55 13.06
CA PHE A 31 0.91 3.98 12.15
C PHE A 31 0.99 3.09 10.89
N MET A 32 0.93 1.77 11.06
CA MET A 32 0.88 0.81 9.94
C MET A 32 -0.39 0.96 9.10
N LEU A 33 -1.54 1.19 9.73
CA LEU A 33 -2.80 1.47 9.03
C LEU A 33 -2.77 2.82 8.29
N GLY A 34 -2.14 3.84 8.89
CA GLY A 34 -1.94 5.14 8.25
C GLY A 34 -1.00 5.05 7.03
N SER A 35 0.06 4.25 7.10
CA SER A 35 0.95 4.01 5.97
C SER A 35 0.33 3.13 4.88
N LEU A 36 -0.70 2.34 5.21
CA LEU A 36 -1.44 1.52 4.26
C LEU A 36 -2.08 2.36 3.14
N ASN A 37 -2.48 3.61 3.42
CA ASN A 37 -2.97 4.53 2.40
C ASN A 37 -1.93 4.76 1.29
N LYS A 38 -0.64 4.86 1.65
CA LYS A 38 0.47 5.10 0.72
C LYS A 38 0.92 3.85 -0.04
N ILE A 39 0.84 2.66 0.58
CA ILE A 39 1.24 1.37 -0.04
C ILE A 39 0.13 0.78 -0.93
N TRP A 40 -1.04 1.42 -0.99
CA TRP A 40 -2.20 0.87 -1.65
C TRP A 40 -1.91 0.51 -3.11
N PRO A 41 -2.14 -0.75 -3.52
CA PRO A 41 -1.65 -1.25 -4.81
C PRO A 41 -2.46 -0.79 -6.03
N TRP A 42 -3.61 -0.15 -5.80
CA TRP A 42 -4.54 0.26 -6.84
C TRP A 42 -4.38 1.77 -7.09
N ARG A 43 -3.65 2.12 -8.15
CA ARG A 43 -3.34 3.52 -8.52
C ARG A 43 -3.71 3.73 -9.98
N ASN A 44 -4.46 4.79 -10.23
CA ASN A 44 -4.93 5.17 -11.56
C ASN A 44 -4.15 6.40 -12.04
N VAL A 45 -3.57 6.33 -13.23
CA VAL A 45 -2.76 7.41 -13.82
C VAL A 45 -3.68 8.49 -14.36
N THR A 46 -3.78 9.63 -13.68
CA THR A 46 -4.76 10.70 -14.02
C THR A 46 -4.18 11.73 -14.98
N GLU A 47 -2.90 12.02 -14.90
CA GLU A 47 -2.26 13.11 -15.66
C GLU A 47 -0.94 12.65 -16.28
N VAL A 48 -0.81 12.88 -17.58
CA VAL A 48 0.45 12.76 -18.32
C VAL A 48 0.82 14.09 -18.92
N MET A 49 2.11 14.38 -18.90
CA MET A 49 2.70 15.52 -19.58
C MET A 49 3.44 15.02 -20.81
N ASP A 50 3.11 15.61 -21.96
CA ASP A 50 3.83 15.41 -23.20
C ASP A 50 5.15 16.22 -23.17
N LYS A 51 6.28 15.56 -23.41
CA LYS A 51 7.62 16.16 -23.34
C LYS A 51 7.91 17.13 -24.50
N GLU A 52 7.21 17.02 -25.62
CA GLU A 52 7.49 17.82 -26.82
C GLU A 52 6.66 19.11 -26.86
N SER A 53 5.40 19.04 -26.44
CA SER A 53 4.46 20.17 -26.42
C SER A 53 4.36 20.86 -25.06
N GLY A 54 4.82 20.22 -23.97
CA GLY A 54 4.71 20.74 -22.61
C GLY A 54 3.27 20.82 -22.08
N VAL A 55 2.30 20.24 -22.80
CA VAL A 55 0.88 20.24 -22.44
C VAL A 55 0.59 19.11 -21.46
N VAL A 56 -0.13 19.42 -20.39
CA VAL A 56 -0.61 18.46 -19.40
C VAL A 56 -1.99 17.99 -19.83
N THR A 57 -2.11 16.71 -20.16
CA THR A 57 -3.37 16.11 -20.60
C THR A 57 -3.82 15.06 -19.60
N LYS A 58 -5.09 15.13 -19.19
CA LYS A 58 -5.71 14.15 -18.31
C LYS A 58 -6.02 12.88 -19.10
N LEU A 59 -5.39 11.76 -18.74
CA LEU A 59 -5.55 10.48 -19.44
C LEU A 59 -6.99 9.94 -19.38
N PHE A 60 -7.74 10.27 -18.32
CA PHE A 60 -9.12 9.78 -18.15
C PHE A 60 -10.18 10.58 -18.91
N GLU A 61 -9.86 11.81 -19.34
CA GLU A 61 -10.81 12.68 -20.07
C GLU A 61 -10.56 12.67 -21.58
N SER A 62 -9.35 12.31 -22.02
CA SER A 62 -8.98 12.30 -23.44
C SER A 62 -8.47 10.92 -23.85
N LYS A 63 -9.27 10.21 -24.65
CA LYS A 63 -8.83 8.98 -25.34
C LYS A 63 -7.65 9.23 -26.29
N ASP A 64 -7.44 10.49 -26.67
CA ASP A 64 -6.43 10.93 -27.63
C ASP A 64 -4.99 10.83 -27.10
N ALA A 65 -4.81 10.73 -25.77
CA ALA A 65 -3.50 10.53 -25.15
C ALA A 65 -3.04 9.06 -25.17
N LEU A 66 -3.90 8.11 -25.55
CA LEU A 66 -3.58 6.68 -25.64
C LEU A 66 -2.90 6.29 -26.96
N ASP A 67 -2.98 7.15 -27.98
CA ASP A 67 -2.46 6.90 -29.34
C ASP A 67 -1.02 7.44 -29.55
N LEU A 68 -0.47 8.12 -28.55
CA LEU A 68 0.84 8.76 -28.64
C LEU A 68 1.94 7.84 -28.06
N PRO A 69 3.16 7.86 -28.62
CA PRO A 69 4.24 6.95 -28.25
C PRO A 69 4.61 7.10 -26.77
N SER A 70 4.63 5.98 -26.04
CA SER A 70 4.78 5.93 -24.58
C SER A 70 6.08 6.55 -24.03
N ASP A 71 7.08 6.76 -24.88
CA ASP A 71 8.38 7.34 -24.50
C ASP A 71 8.34 8.88 -24.36
N SER A 72 7.34 9.52 -24.97
CA SER A 72 7.15 10.97 -24.98
C SER A 72 6.40 11.51 -23.76
N PHE A 73 5.80 10.64 -22.93
CA PHE A 73 4.99 11.06 -21.78
C PHE A 73 5.73 10.92 -20.46
N LYS A 74 5.49 11.88 -19.56
CA LYS A 74 5.88 11.82 -18.15
C LYS A 74 4.62 11.74 -17.29
N ILE A 75 4.49 10.66 -16.52
CA ILE A 75 3.40 10.50 -15.55
C ILE A 75 3.58 11.55 -14.44
N LEU A 76 2.62 12.44 -14.29
CA LEU A 76 2.69 13.53 -13.31
C LEU A 76 1.90 13.25 -12.03
N SER A 77 0.77 12.55 -12.16
CA SER A 77 -0.12 12.33 -11.02
C SER A 77 -0.86 11.00 -11.13
N GLU A 78 -0.85 10.27 -10.03
CA GLU A 78 -1.53 8.99 -9.86
C GLU A 78 -2.41 9.10 -8.61
N VAL A 79 -3.70 8.87 -8.76
CA VAL A 79 -4.65 8.88 -7.64
C VAL A 79 -4.85 7.46 -7.13
N ASN A 80 -4.78 7.30 -5.80
CA ASN A 80 -5.10 6.04 -5.15
C ASN A 80 -6.60 5.79 -5.25
N VAL A 81 -6.99 4.67 -5.84
CA VAL A 81 -8.39 4.27 -5.99
C VAL A 81 -8.67 2.99 -5.21
N LEU A 82 -9.92 2.76 -4.85
CA LEU A 82 -10.32 1.49 -4.28
C LEU A 82 -10.31 0.39 -5.36
N PRO A 83 -10.10 -0.90 -5.00
CA PRO A 83 -10.11 -2.04 -5.92
C PRO A 83 -11.34 -2.08 -6.83
N VAL A 84 -12.48 -1.59 -6.33
CA VAL A 84 -13.76 -1.52 -7.06
C VAL A 84 -13.73 -0.50 -8.21
N ALA A 85 -12.91 0.54 -8.08
CA ALA A 85 -12.76 1.63 -9.06
C ALA A 85 -11.48 1.49 -9.91
N TYR A 86 -10.79 0.35 -9.83
CA TYR A 86 -9.60 0.10 -10.64
C TYR A 86 -9.99 -0.43 -12.02
N GLU A 87 -9.95 0.45 -13.01
CA GLU A 87 -10.41 0.16 -14.37
C GLU A 87 -9.33 -0.41 -15.31
N MET A 88 -8.07 -0.55 -14.85
CA MET A 88 -6.96 -0.91 -15.75
C MET A 88 -6.76 -2.42 -15.99
N ARG A 89 -7.25 -3.32 -15.13
CA ARG A 89 -7.21 -4.78 -15.37
C ARG A 89 -8.12 -5.55 -14.41
N ASP A 90 -8.70 -6.66 -14.87
CA ASP A 90 -9.53 -7.58 -14.09
C ASP A 90 -8.99 -7.75 -12.67
N PRO A 91 -9.63 -7.13 -11.67
CA PRO A 91 -9.15 -7.22 -10.32
C PRO A 91 -9.38 -8.68 -9.89
N LEU A 92 -8.30 -9.44 -9.65
CA LEU A 92 -8.30 -10.82 -9.15
C LEU A 92 -8.90 -10.93 -7.71
N THR A 93 -9.93 -10.15 -7.42
CA THR A 93 -10.69 -10.06 -6.18
C THR A 93 -11.07 -11.43 -5.64
N ILE A 94 -11.53 -12.34 -6.50
CA ILE A 94 -11.88 -13.71 -6.15
C ILE A 94 -10.67 -14.46 -5.59
N VAL A 95 -9.51 -14.37 -6.25
CA VAL A 95 -8.29 -15.05 -5.79
C VAL A 95 -7.79 -14.46 -4.47
N THR A 96 -7.91 -13.14 -4.29
CA THR A 96 -7.54 -12.47 -3.04
C THR A 96 -8.44 -12.93 -1.87
N ILE A 97 -9.76 -13.01 -2.09
CA ILE A 97 -10.71 -13.49 -1.08
C ILE A 97 -10.38 -14.94 -0.70
N VAL A 98 -10.12 -15.80 -1.69
CA VAL A 98 -9.73 -17.20 -1.45
C VAL A 98 -8.42 -17.27 -0.66
N ALA A 99 -7.40 -16.49 -1.02
CA ALA A 99 -6.12 -16.46 -0.32
C ALA A 99 -6.27 -16.01 1.15
N VAL A 100 -7.13 -15.02 1.43
CA VAL A 100 -7.44 -14.57 2.80
C VAL A 100 -8.09 -15.70 3.62
N ILE A 101 -9.07 -16.40 3.03
CA ILE A 101 -9.74 -17.53 3.70
C ILE A 101 -8.75 -18.66 3.99
N VAL A 102 -7.92 -19.03 3.01
CA VAL A 102 -6.89 -20.07 3.18
C VAL A 102 -5.89 -19.68 4.27
N GLY A 103 -5.42 -18.42 4.27
CA GLY A 103 -4.51 -17.92 5.31
C GLY A 103 -5.11 -18.00 6.71
N PHE A 104 -6.38 -17.62 6.86
CA PHE A 104 -7.08 -17.69 8.14
C PHE A 104 -7.26 -19.13 8.63
N ILE A 105 -7.64 -20.06 7.74
CA ILE A 105 -7.74 -21.50 8.06
C ILE A 105 -6.37 -22.05 8.50
N SER A 106 -5.29 -21.66 7.82
CA SER A 106 -3.94 -22.12 8.14
C SER A 106 -3.52 -21.70 9.55
N VAL A 107 -3.79 -20.46 9.95
CA VAL A 107 -3.54 -19.97 11.32
C VAL A 107 -4.36 -20.75 12.35
N PHE A 108 -5.63 -21.02 12.05
CA PHE A 108 -6.50 -21.77 12.95
C PHE A 108 -6.03 -23.22 13.15
N VAL A 109 -5.56 -23.87 12.08
CA VAL A 109 -4.96 -25.21 12.15
C VAL A 109 -3.70 -25.20 13.01
N LEU A 110 -2.84 -24.21 12.85
CA LEU A 110 -1.62 -24.07 13.66
C LEU A 110 -1.94 -23.78 15.14
N GLU A 111 -2.93 -22.94 15.43
CA GLU A 111 -3.36 -22.69 16.82
C GLU A 111 -3.90 -23.97 17.46
N ARG A 112 -4.71 -24.74 16.72
CA ARG A 112 -5.28 -25.99 17.21
C ARG A 112 -4.24 -27.08 17.41
N ALA A 113 -3.22 -27.15 16.54
CA ALA A 113 -2.09 -28.06 16.72
C ALA A 113 -1.24 -27.68 17.94
N ASN A 114 -1.01 -26.38 18.18
CA ASN A 114 -0.21 -25.89 19.30
C ASN A 114 -0.91 -26.04 20.67
N LYS A 115 -2.26 -25.98 20.71
CA LYS A 115 -3.06 -26.22 21.94
C LYS A 115 -3.15 -27.69 22.35
N SER A 116 -2.70 -28.63 21.50
CA SER A 116 -2.77 -30.07 21.73
C SER A 116 -1.52 -30.64 22.40
N HIS A 117 -0.57 -29.79 22.80
CA HIS A 117 0.70 -30.16 23.43
C HIS A 117 0.94 -29.36 24.71
#